data_AF-A0A968U117-F1
#
_entry.id   AF-A0A968U117-F1
#
_cell.length_a   1.000
_cell.length_b   1.000
_cell.length_c   1.000
_cell.angle_alpha   90.00
_cell.angle_beta   90.00
_cell.angle_gamma   90.00
#
_symmetry.space_group_name_H-M   'P 1'
#
loop_
_entity.id
_entity.type
_entity.pdbx_description
1 polymer ?
#
loop_
_entity_poly.entity_id
_entity_poly.type
_entity_poly.pdbx_seq_one_letter_code
_entity_poly.pdbx_strand_id
1 'polypeptide(L)'
;MSLKNRNAAVLLAQAKNHRSAVSRAYYAAFSAITCELRKYTLEFENGNEHPPHRQIGRFIKKYFVGLSRAERDDLRDVLARLYQARIDADYRHEAEFSDEVARLALSDMEYVLESLELVP
;
A
#
# COMPACT_ATOMS: atom_id res chain seq x y z
N MET A 1 -6.28 -5.54 9.86
CA MET A 1 -5.63 -4.22 10.00
C MET A 1 -5.91 -3.33 8.78
N SER A 2 -5.81 -3.88 7.55
CA SER A 2 -6.12 -3.17 6.29
C SER A 2 -7.46 -2.43 6.29
N LEU A 3 -8.59 -3.11 6.58
CA LEU A 3 -9.92 -2.50 6.56
C LEU A 3 -10.09 -1.28 7.47
N LYS A 4 -9.46 -1.29 8.67
CA LYS A 4 -9.49 -0.14 9.59
C LYS A 4 -8.73 1.05 9.00
N ASN A 5 -7.57 0.81 8.39
CA ASN A 5 -6.79 1.87 7.74
C ASN A 5 -7.50 2.38 6.47
N ARG A 6 -8.14 1.51 5.67
CA ARG A 6 -8.95 1.90 4.51
C ARG A 6 -10.07 2.86 4.91
N ASN A 7 -10.89 2.47 5.88
CA ASN A 7 -12.00 3.31 6.36
C ASN A 7 -11.49 4.64 6.94
N ALA A 8 -10.39 4.60 7.69
CA ALA A 8 -9.76 5.82 8.21
C ALA A 8 -9.27 6.74 7.07
N ALA A 9 -8.64 6.18 6.02
CA ALA A 9 -8.16 6.97 4.88
C ALA A 9 -9.31 7.72 4.21
N VAL A 10 -10.44 7.06 3.96
CA VAL A 10 -11.64 7.65 3.36
C VAL A 10 -12.20 8.78 4.24
N LEU A 11 -12.41 8.51 5.53
CA LEU A 11 -12.96 9.51 6.46
C LEU A 11 -12.05 10.73 6.62
N LEU A 12 -10.73 10.52 6.67
CA LEU A 12 -9.76 11.60 6.78
C LEU A 12 -9.73 12.46 5.52
N ALA A 13 -9.85 11.86 4.33
CA ALA A 13 -9.93 12.61 3.08
C ALA A 13 -11.18 13.47 3.01
N GLN A 14 -12.35 12.92 3.40
CA GLN A 14 -13.61 13.65 3.50
C GLN A 14 -13.53 14.82 4.50
N ALA A 15 -12.82 14.62 5.61
CA ALA A 15 -12.54 15.67 6.61
C ALA A 15 -11.43 16.65 6.19
N LYS A 16 -10.93 16.58 4.95
CA LYS A 16 -9.82 17.38 4.41
C LYS A 16 -8.49 17.23 5.15
N ASN A 17 -8.32 16.15 5.91
CA ASN A 17 -7.05 15.79 6.53
C ASN A 17 -6.22 14.93 5.57
N HIS A 18 -5.83 15.55 4.44
CA HIS A 18 -5.22 14.89 3.29
C HIS A 18 -3.91 14.16 3.61
N ARG A 19 -3.03 14.80 4.40
CA ARG A 19 -1.77 14.19 4.87
C ARG A 19 -2.03 12.85 5.59
N SER A 20 -2.95 12.86 6.54
CA SER A 20 -3.27 11.64 7.31
C SER A 20 -3.97 10.60 6.43
N ALA A 21 -4.81 11.04 5.49
CA ALA A 21 -5.47 10.13 4.55
C ALA A 21 -4.45 9.35 3.71
N VAL A 22 -3.44 10.02 3.15
CA VAL A 22 -2.36 9.40 2.36
C VAL A 22 -1.60 8.35 3.19
N SER A 23 -1.22 8.69 4.42
CA SER A 23 -0.52 7.76 5.32
C SER A 23 -1.37 6.51 5.59
N ARG A 24 -2.67 6.68 5.87
CA ARG A 24 -3.59 5.56 6.10
C ARG A 24 -3.83 4.72 4.85
N ALA A 25 -3.90 5.34 3.67
CA ALA A 25 -4.04 4.64 2.40
C ALA A 25 -2.86 3.68 2.16
N TYR A 26 -1.63 4.16 2.38
CA TYR A 26 -0.44 3.32 2.30
C TYR A 26 -0.48 2.16 3.29
N TYR A 27 -0.82 2.40 4.56
CA TYR A 27 -0.85 1.32 5.55
C TYR A 27 -1.96 0.30 5.27
N ALA A 28 -3.08 0.70 4.67
CA ALA A 28 -4.10 -0.23 4.20
C ALA A 28 -3.52 -1.18 3.13
N ALA A 29 -2.97 -0.62 2.05
CA ALA A 29 -2.34 -1.35 0.96
C ALA A 29 -1.19 -2.26 1.44
N PHE A 30 -0.24 -1.72 2.22
CA PHE A 30 0.92 -2.45 2.71
C PHE A 30 0.53 -3.63 3.63
N SER A 31 -0.43 -3.40 4.53
CA SER A 31 -0.88 -4.47 5.44
C SER A 31 -1.66 -5.57 4.71
N ALA A 32 -2.40 -5.23 3.65
CA ALA A 32 -3.08 -6.22 2.81
C ALA A 32 -2.06 -7.08 2.05
N ILE A 33 -1.13 -6.46 1.34
CA ILE A 33 -0.08 -7.19 0.60
C ILE A 33 0.75 -8.07 1.54
N THR A 34 1.12 -7.55 2.72
CA THR A 34 1.88 -8.33 3.70
C THR A 34 1.09 -9.53 4.22
N CYS A 35 -0.22 -9.37 4.46
CA CYS A 35 -1.11 -10.45 4.87
C CYS A 35 -1.14 -11.56 3.83
N GLU A 36 -1.24 -11.20 2.55
CA GLU A 36 -1.22 -12.14 1.44
C GLU A 36 0.14 -12.83 1.28
N LEU A 37 1.25 -12.07 1.37
CA LEU A 37 2.60 -12.63 1.27
C LEU A 37 2.92 -13.62 2.39
N ARG A 38 2.37 -13.44 3.61
CA ARG A 38 2.54 -14.39 4.72
C ARG A 38 2.01 -15.79 4.40
N LYS A 39 1.08 -15.95 3.44
CA LYS A 39 0.62 -17.27 2.99
C LYS A 39 1.73 -18.06 2.28
N TYR A 40 2.70 -17.37 1.69
CA TYR A 40 3.75 -17.97 0.84
C TYR A 40 5.11 -18.08 1.54
N THR A 41 5.30 -17.37 2.65
CA THR A 41 6.57 -17.40 3.41
C THR A 41 6.31 -17.13 4.89
N LEU A 42 6.84 -18.02 5.75
CA LEU A 42 6.74 -17.93 7.20
C LEU A 42 7.79 -17.00 7.82
N GLU A 43 8.86 -16.70 7.09
CA GLU A 43 10.00 -15.91 7.56
C GLU A 43 10.39 -14.91 6.47
N PHE A 44 10.06 -13.64 6.69
CA PHE A 44 10.70 -12.58 5.91
C PHE A 44 12.17 -12.48 6.34
N GLU A 45 13.07 -12.13 5.42
CA GLU A 45 14.53 -12.05 5.67
C GLU A 45 14.82 -11.44 7.07
N ASN A 46 15.62 -12.14 7.88
CA ASN A 46 16.02 -11.79 9.27
C ASN A 46 14.95 -11.96 10.37
N GLY A 47 13.97 -12.85 10.21
CA GLY A 47 12.98 -13.15 11.26
C GLY A 47 11.96 -12.02 11.48
N ASN A 48 11.82 -11.12 10.51
CA ASN A 48 10.87 -10.03 10.56
C ASN A 48 9.45 -10.54 10.33
N GLU A 49 8.48 -9.92 10.99
CA GLU A 49 7.05 -10.18 10.82
C GLU A 49 6.49 -9.69 9.47
N HIS A 50 7.22 -8.85 8.75
CA HIS A 50 6.84 -8.30 7.46
C HIS A 50 8.09 -8.06 6.61
N PRO A 51 7.97 -8.04 5.27
CA PRO A 51 9.10 -7.72 4.42
C PRO A 51 9.49 -6.25 4.63
N PRO A 52 10.77 -5.89 4.48
CA PRO A 52 11.17 -4.49 4.39
C PRO A 52 10.37 -3.79 3.29
N HIS A 53 9.90 -2.56 3.55
CA HIS A 53 9.08 -1.81 2.59
C HIS A 53 9.71 -1.69 1.19
N ARG A 54 11.05 -1.64 1.11
CA ARG A 54 11.79 -1.57 -0.17
C ARG A 54 11.87 -2.91 -0.91
N GLN A 55 11.73 -4.03 -0.20
CA GLN A 55 11.83 -5.37 -0.79
C GLN A 55 10.48 -5.94 -1.22
N ILE A 56 9.36 -5.37 -0.75
CA ILE A 56 8.02 -5.90 -1.02
C ILE A 56 7.72 -6.08 -2.51
N GLY A 57 8.25 -5.20 -3.38
CA GLY A 57 8.11 -5.31 -4.83
C GLY A 57 8.71 -6.60 -5.41
N ARG A 58 9.84 -7.08 -4.85
CA ARG A 58 10.44 -8.36 -5.23
C ARG A 58 9.56 -9.54 -4.82
N PHE A 59 8.94 -9.44 -3.64
CA PHE A 59 8.02 -10.48 -3.14
C PHE A 59 6.73 -10.57 -3.96
N ILE A 60 6.12 -9.43 -4.32
CA ILE A 60 4.96 -9.36 -5.22
C ILE A 60 5.26 -10.10 -6.53
N LYS A 61 6.39 -9.79 -7.16
CA LYS A 61 6.81 -10.43 -8.41
C LYS A 61 6.96 -11.93 -8.29
N LYS A 62 7.54 -12.39 -7.18
CA LYS A 62 7.85 -13.81 -6.95
C LYS A 62 6.62 -14.64 -6.61
N TYR A 63 5.73 -14.13 -5.76
CA TYR A 63 4.71 -14.95 -5.10
C TYR A 63 3.28 -14.74 -5.62
N PHE A 64 2.93 -13.58 -6.19
CA PHE A 64 1.58 -13.35 -6.70
C PHE A 64 1.41 -13.90 -8.13
N VAL A 65 1.67 -15.19 -8.29
CA VAL A 65 1.67 -15.89 -9.60
C VAL A 65 0.29 -15.96 -10.25
N GLY A 66 -0.80 -15.73 -9.50
CA GLY A 66 -2.15 -15.57 -10.03
C GLY A 66 -2.33 -14.31 -10.88
N LEU A 67 -1.46 -13.32 -10.71
CA LEU A 67 -1.44 -12.10 -11.51
C LEU A 67 -0.50 -12.26 -12.72
N SER A 68 -0.89 -11.67 -13.85
CA SER A 68 -0.03 -11.52 -15.01
C SER A 68 1.23 -10.72 -14.67
N ARG A 69 2.23 -10.76 -15.55
CA ARG A 69 3.46 -9.99 -15.34
C ARG A 69 3.18 -8.48 -15.28
N ALA A 70 2.29 -8.00 -16.16
CA ALA A 70 1.91 -6.59 -16.21
C ALA A 70 1.22 -6.16 -14.92
N GLU A 71 0.24 -6.92 -14.45
CA GLU A 71 -0.47 -6.64 -13.18
C GLU A 71 0.49 -6.62 -11.97
N ARG A 72 1.48 -7.53 -11.93
CA ARG A 72 2.50 -7.50 -10.87
C ARG A 72 3.43 -6.29 -10.95
N ASP A 73 3.77 -5.85 -12.16
CA ASP A 73 4.59 -4.65 -12.38
C ASP A 73 3.81 -3.39 -11.97
N ASP A 74 2.54 -3.30 -12.35
CA ASP A 74 1.63 -2.20 -11.98
C ASP A 74 1.41 -2.15 -10.46
N LEU A 75 1.11 -3.28 -9.84
CA LEU A 75 0.90 -3.37 -8.39
C LEU A 75 2.15 -2.94 -7.61
N ARG A 76 3.34 -3.34 -8.08
CA ARG A 76 4.62 -2.87 -7.51
C ARG A 76 4.72 -1.35 -7.61
N ASP A 77 4.44 -0.79 -8.78
CA ASP A 77 4.65 0.64 -9.05
C ASP A 77 3.65 1.51 -8.29
N VAL A 78 2.39 1.08 -8.21
CA VAL A 78 1.35 1.70 -7.38
C VAL A 78 1.77 1.71 -5.91
N LEU A 79 2.21 0.58 -5.38
CA LEU A 79 2.65 0.51 -3.99
C LEU A 79 3.91 1.37 -3.73
N ALA A 80 4.83 1.43 -4.68
CA ALA A 80 6.01 2.29 -4.58
C ALA A 80 5.64 3.78 -4.55
N ARG A 81 4.67 4.21 -5.37
CA ARG A 81 4.11 5.57 -5.31
C ARG A 81 3.48 5.87 -3.96
N LEU A 82 2.62 4.97 -3.45
CA LEU A 82 2.01 5.11 -2.12
C LEU A 82 3.06 5.21 -1.01
N TYR A 83 4.12 4.40 -1.09
CA TYR A 83 5.21 4.45 -0.12
C TYR A 83 5.91 5.80 -0.13
N GLN A 84 6.25 6.32 -1.32
CA GLN A 84 6.88 7.63 -1.44
C GLN A 84 5.98 8.75 -0.91
N ALA A 85 4.69 8.74 -1.28
CA ALA A 85 3.71 9.71 -0.78
C ALA A 85 3.57 9.64 0.75
N ARG A 86 3.62 8.43 1.34
CA ARG A 86 3.62 8.24 2.79
C ARG A 86 4.89 8.76 3.45
N ILE A 87 6.06 8.59 2.84
CA ILE A 87 7.31 9.16 3.37
C ILE A 87 7.20 10.69 3.45
N ASP A 88 6.64 11.31 2.41
CA ASP A 88 6.40 12.75 2.40
C ASP A 88 5.36 13.14 3.46
N ALA A 89 4.29 12.37 3.61
CA ALA A 89 3.22 12.65 4.56
C ALA A 89 3.69 12.59 6.02
N ASP A 90 4.45 11.55 6.36
CA ASP A 90 4.83 11.27 7.75
C ASP A 90 6.11 12.00 8.19
N TYR A 91 7.05 12.27 7.27
CA TYR A 91 8.38 12.76 7.64
C TYR A 91 8.76 14.11 7.02
N ARG A 92 8.03 14.62 6.02
CA ARG A 92 8.28 15.96 5.45
C ARG A 92 7.21 16.94 5.92
N HIS A 93 7.53 17.67 6.98
CA HIS A 93 6.60 18.64 7.58
C HIS A 93 6.19 19.76 6.63
N GLU A 94 7.07 20.15 5.70
CA GLU A 94 6.82 21.21 4.71
C GLU A 94 6.05 20.73 3.48
N ALA A 95 5.88 19.41 3.30
CA ALA A 95 5.17 18.89 2.13
C ALA A 95 3.67 19.21 2.21
N GLU A 96 3.11 19.84 1.19
CA GLU A 96 1.68 20.11 1.10
C GLU A 96 0.92 18.93 0.48
N PHE A 97 -0.28 18.68 0.99
CA PHE A 97 -1.14 17.60 0.53
C PHE A 97 -2.47 18.17 0.07
N SER A 98 -2.68 18.20 -1.24
CA SER A 98 -3.93 18.63 -1.85
C SER A 98 -4.99 17.52 -1.82
N ASP A 99 -6.23 17.90 -2.09
CA ASP A 99 -7.34 16.96 -2.30
C ASP A 99 -7.06 15.97 -3.45
N GLU A 100 -6.39 16.44 -4.51
CA GLU A 100 -5.99 15.60 -5.64
C GLU A 100 -4.99 14.52 -5.22
N VAL A 101 -3.98 14.87 -4.41
CA VAL A 101 -3.00 13.90 -3.88
C VAL A 101 -3.69 12.87 -3.00
N ALA A 102 -4.63 13.29 -2.14
CA ALA A 102 -5.40 12.37 -1.32
C ALA A 102 -6.25 11.43 -2.18
N ARG A 103 -6.97 11.94 -3.19
CA ARG A 103 -7.78 11.14 -4.12
C ARG A 103 -6.94 10.13 -4.90
N LEU A 104 -5.77 10.53 -5.38
CA LEU A 104 -4.86 9.60 -6.06
C LEU A 104 -4.39 8.49 -5.12
N ALA A 105 -4.03 8.81 -3.88
CA ALA A 105 -3.64 7.81 -2.89
C ALA A 105 -4.78 6.85 -2.52
N LEU A 106 -6.02 7.34 -2.45
CA LEU A 106 -7.20 6.49 -2.25
C LEU A 106 -7.42 5.56 -3.44
N SER A 107 -7.34 6.09 -4.67
CA SER A 107 -7.47 5.29 -5.89
C SER A 107 -6.39 4.21 -5.98
N ASP A 108 -5.14 4.57 -5.70
CA ASP A 108 -4.00 3.65 -5.67
C ASP A 108 -4.19 2.56 -4.59
N MET A 109 -4.72 2.93 -3.42
CA MET A 109 -5.06 1.98 -2.36
C MET A 109 -6.16 1.00 -2.78
N GLU A 110 -7.28 1.48 -3.34
CA GLU A 110 -8.38 0.60 -3.78
C GLU A 110 -7.89 -0.35 -4.89
N TYR A 111 -7.12 0.15 -5.87
CA TYR A 111 -6.51 -0.69 -6.90
C TYR A 111 -5.68 -1.84 -6.30
N VAL A 112 -4.87 -1.55 -5.28
CA VAL A 112 -4.10 -2.60 -4.58
C VAL A 112 -5.02 -3.62 -3.94
N LEU A 113 -6.07 -3.18 -3.23
CA LEU A 113 -6.97 -4.07 -2.51
C LEU A 113 -7.76 -4.97 -3.47
N GLU A 114 -8.30 -4.40 -4.55
CA GLU A 114 -9.02 -5.13 -5.60
C GLU A 114 -8.10 -6.13 -6.33
N SER A 115 -6.87 -5.73 -6.65
CA SER A 115 -5.90 -6.63 -7.29
C SER A 115 -5.58 -7.87 -6.44
N LEU A 116 -5.68 -7.76 -5.11
CA LEU A 116 -5.44 -8.88 -4.20
C LEU A 116 -6.63 -9.85 -4.14
N GLU A 117 -7.83 -9.46 -4.55
CA GLU A 117 -8.97 -10.39 -4.65
C GLU A 117 -8.76 -11.46 -5.74
N LEU A 118 -7.89 -11.16 -6.70
CA LEU A 118 -7.46 -12.07 -7.77
C LEU A 118 -6.30 -12.99 -7.35
N VAL A 119 -5.71 -12.75 -6.18
CA VAL A 119 -4.63 -13.58 -5.64
C VAL A 119 -5.26 -14.74 -4.85
N PRO A 120 -4.94 -16.00 -5.17
CA PRO A 120 -5.47 -17.17 -4.46
C PRO A 120 -4.95 -17.30 -3.02
#